data_AF-A0A7J3J643-F1
#
_entry.id   AF-A0A7J3J643-F1
#
_cell.length_a   1.000
_cell.length_b   1.000
_cell.length_c   1.000
_cell.angle_alpha   90.00
_cell.angle_beta   90.00
_cell.angle_gamma   90.00
#
_symmetry.space_group_name_H-M   'P 1'
#
loop_
_entity.id
_entity.type
_entity.pdbx_description
1 polymer ?
#
loop_
_entity_poly.entity_id
_entity_poly.type
_entity_poly.pdbx_seq_one_letter_code
_entity_poly.pdbx_strand_id
1 'polypeptide(L)'
;MQKTLEMGKKSATGSFQLFIGVAASTIIMAIGTIILARLIKPEEYGLYTIALIPSYTAVLFRDWGVNSAIARFTAGLRAEKREGEAYEIIVSGMFFELATGLALSLILMSLSGFIASTVFQRPEVSFLIAVASTTVLAGALLTAAQSSFIGFERMELNSLTNICQAIVKTVA
;
A
#
# COMPACT_ATOMS: atom_id res chain seq x y z
N MET A 1 8.86 -36.19 7.30
CA MET A 1 7.39 -36.10 7.45
C MET A 1 6.96 -35.04 8.47
N GLN A 2 7.57 -34.96 9.66
CA GLN A 2 7.26 -33.88 10.63
C GLN A 2 7.63 -32.47 10.12
N LYS A 3 8.83 -32.27 9.58
CA LYS A 3 9.26 -30.97 9.03
C LYS A 3 8.33 -30.45 7.92
N THR A 4 7.89 -31.32 7.01
CA THR A 4 6.95 -30.98 5.94
C THR A 4 5.55 -30.62 6.48
N LEU A 5 5.11 -31.30 7.55
CA LEU A 5 3.85 -31.00 8.23
C LEU A 5 3.90 -29.64 8.94
N GLU A 6 5.00 -29.34 9.63
CA GLU A 6 5.21 -28.04 10.28
C GLU A 6 5.28 -26.88 9.29
N MET A 7 5.98 -27.06 8.17
CA MET A 7 6.00 -26.07 7.08
C MET A 7 4.60 -25.84 6.50
N GLY A 8 3.84 -26.91 6.27
CA GLY A 8 2.44 -26.81 5.83
C GLY A 8 1.57 -26.06 6.83
N LYS A 9 1.70 -26.36 8.13
CA LYS A 9 0.95 -25.68 9.20
C LYS A 9 1.28 -24.19 9.25
N LYS A 10 2.56 -23.82 9.25
CA LYS A 10 3.00 -22.41 9.24
C LYS A 10 2.46 -21.66 8.02
N SER A 11 2.57 -22.26 6.84
CA SER A 11 2.05 -21.66 5.60
C SER A 11 0.54 -21.47 5.67
N ALA A 12 -0.22 -22.48 6.13
CA ALA A 12 -1.67 -22.38 6.26
C ALA A 12 -2.08 -21.30 7.26
N THR A 13 -1.43 -21.23 8.43
CA THR A 13 -1.70 -20.18 9.43
C THR A 13 -1.39 -18.79 8.89
N GLY A 14 -0.24 -18.60 8.23
CA GLY A 14 0.14 -17.33 7.64
C GLY A 14 -0.85 -16.89 6.55
N SER A 15 -1.21 -17.78 5.63
CA SER A 15 -2.21 -17.51 4.60
C SER A 15 -3.59 -17.17 5.19
N PHE A 16 -4.01 -17.87 6.26
CA PHE A 16 -5.26 -17.57 6.94
C PHE A 16 -5.24 -16.19 7.60
N GLN A 17 -4.13 -15.82 8.26
CA GLN A 17 -3.95 -14.49 8.84
C GLN A 17 -4.04 -13.40 7.76
N LEU A 18 -3.35 -13.56 6.63
CA LEU A 18 -3.43 -12.63 5.49
C LEU A 18 -4.87 -12.52 4.97
N PHE A 19 -5.54 -13.66 4.78
CA PHE A 19 -6.92 -13.70 4.30
C PHE A 19 -7.87 -12.93 5.23
N ILE A 20 -7.81 -13.17 6.55
CA ILE A 20 -8.64 -12.46 7.52
C ILE A 20 -8.33 -10.96 7.52
N GLY A 21 -7.05 -10.58 7.41
CA GLY A 21 -6.63 -9.18 7.30
C GLY A 21 -7.27 -8.49 6.10
N VAL A 22 -7.13 -9.08 4.91
CA VAL A 22 -7.69 -8.55 3.65
C VAL A 22 -9.22 -8.53 3.68
N ALA A 23 -9.87 -9.59 4.16
CA ALA A 23 -11.32 -9.66 4.25
C ALA A 23 -11.86 -8.57 5.18
N ALA A 24 -11.29 -8.45 6.39
CA ALA A 24 -11.70 -7.45 7.37
C ALA A 24 -11.45 -6.02 6.85
N SER A 25 -10.27 -5.74 6.29
CA SER A 25 -9.96 -4.42 5.73
C SER A 25 -10.89 -4.06 4.57
N THR A 26 -11.25 -5.03 3.72
CA THR A 26 -12.18 -4.82 2.61
C THR A 26 -13.58 -4.49 3.10
N ILE A 27 -14.08 -5.20 4.12
CA ILE A 27 -15.39 -4.90 4.73
C ILE A 27 -15.39 -3.49 5.33
N ILE A 28 -14.34 -3.11 6.06
CA ILE A 28 -14.21 -1.77 6.65
C ILE A 28 -14.19 -0.68 5.57
N MET A 29 -13.42 -0.88 4.50
CA MET A 29 -13.37 0.07 3.38
C MET A 29 -14.71 0.15 2.63
N ALA A 30 -15.41 -0.98 2.46
CA ALA A 30 -16.72 -1.00 1.81
C ALA A 30 -17.75 -0.20 2.62
N ILE A 31 -17.79 -0.39 3.94
CA ILE A 31 -18.62 0.40 4.85
C ILE A 31 -18.27 1.88 4.75
N GLY A 32 -16.98 2.23 4.81
CA GLY A 32 -16.53 3.62 4.69
C GLY A 32 -16.93 4.27 3.36
N THR A 33 -16.81 3.53 2.26
CA THR A 33 -17.23 3.99 0.93
C THR A 33 -18.74 4.24 0.89
N ILE A 34 -19.56 3.36 1.48
CA ILE A 34 -21.02 3.53 1.55
C ILE A 34 -21.38 4.76 2.39
N ILE A 35 -20.71 4.96 3.53
CA ILE A 35 -20.92 6.13 4.39
C ILE A 35 -20.56 7.41 3.63
N LEU A 36 -19.37 7.46 3.02
CA LEU A 36 -18.90 8.61 2.24
C LEU A 36 -19.89 8.96 1.13
N ALA A 37 -20.32 7.97 0.34
CA ALA A 37 -21.27 8.16 -0.74
C ALA A 37 -22.66 8.67 -0.28
N ARG A 38 -23.01 8.50 0.99
CA ARG A 38 -24.25 9.05 1.58
C ARG A 38 -24.07 10.43 2.20
N LEU A 39 -22.85 10.78 2.63
CA LEU A 39 -22.56 12.05 3.28
C LEU A 39 -22.31 13.19 2.29
N ILE A 40 -21.72 12.89 1.13
CA ILE A 40 -21.36 13.90 0.13
C ILE A 40 -22.30 13.87 -1.08
N LYS A 41 -22.39 14.99 -1.80
CA LYS A 41 -23.22 15.05 -3.00
C LYS A 41 -22.63 14.17 -4.12
N PRO A 42 -23.45 13.62 -5.03
CA PRO A 42 -22.97 12.82 -6.15
C PRO A 42 -21.90 13.53 -7.00
N GLU A 43 -22.03 14.84 -7.17
CA GLU A 43 -21.07 15.69 -7.89
C GLU A 43 -19.70 15.74 -7.20
N GLU A 44 -19.69 15.92 -5.87
CA GLU A 44 -18.48 15.96 -5.04
C GLU A 44 -17.79 14.58 -4.98
N TYR A 45 -18.57 13.50 -4.94
CA TYR A 45 -18.06 12.13 -5.02
C TYR A 45 -17.39 11.87 -6.39
N GLY A 46 -17.97 12.39 -7.47
CA GLY A 46 -17.37 12.35 -8.81
C GLY A 46 -15.99 13.04 -8.83
N LEU A 47 -15.88 14.25 -8.28
CA LEU A 47 -14.62 14.98 -8.22
C LEU A 47 -13.57 14.26 -7.35
N TYR A 48 -13.99 13.73 -6.20
CA TYR A 48 -13.14 12.93 -5.31
C TYR A 48 -12.54 11.71 -6.02
N THR A 49 -13.38 10.93 -6.70
CA THR A 49 -12.92 9.71 -7.40
C THR A 49 -11.97 10.05 -8.56
N ILE A 50 -12.25 11.10 -9.33
CA ILE A 50 -11.37 11.58 -10.40
C ILE A 50 -10.01 11.99 -9.84
N ALA A 51 -9.99 12.71 -8.72
CA ALA A 51 -8.76 13.19 -8.10
C ALA A 51 -7.81 12.07 -7.63
N LEU A 52 -8.34 10.88 -7.31
CA LEU A 52 -7.56 9.73 -6.89
C LEU A 52 -6.92 8.95 -8.05
N ILE A 53 -7.45 9.08 -9.28
CA ILE A 53 -6.98 8.33 -10.45
C ILE A 53 -5.46 8.48 -10.64
N PRO A 54 -4.87 9.70 -10.65
CA PRO A 54 -3.43 9.86 -10.85
C PRO A 54 -2.60 9.12 -9.80
N SER A 55 -3.01 9.17 -8.53
CA SER A 55 -2.32 8.46 -7.45
C SER A 55 -2.39 6.95 -7.62
N TYR A 56 -3.57 6.41 -7.94
CA TYR A 56 -3.71 4.97 -8.22
C TYR A 56 -2.92 4.53 -9.43
N THR A 57 -2.86 5.33 -10.50
CA THR A 57 -2.02 5.06 -11.65
C THR A 57 -0.54 5.07 -11.26
N ALA A 58 -0.06 6.05 -10.50
CA ALA A 58 1.33 6.13 -10.09
C ALA A 58 1.77 4.93 -9.23
N VAL A 59 0.89 4.40 -8.38
CA VAL A 59 1.18 3.20 -7.58
C VAL A 59 1.52 1.99 -8.46
N LEU A 60 0.92 1.85 -9.65
CA LEU A 60 1.22 0.75 -10.58
C LEU A 60 2.67 0.79 -11.11
N PHE A 61 3.27 1.97 -11.17
CA PHE A 61 4.64 2.18 -11.65
C PHE A 61 5.66 2.35 -10.51
N ARG A 62 5.23 2.29 -9.26
CA ARG A 62 6.08 2.52 -8.10
C ARG A 62 6.87 1.28 -7.70
N ASP A 63 6.19 0.14 -7.65
CA ASP A 63 6.74 -1.10 -7.11
C ASP A 63 7.46 -1.88 -8.21
N TRP A 64 8.75 -1.61 -8.40
CA TRP A 64 9.58 -2.25 -9.43
C TRP A 64 10.01 -3.67 -9.02
N GLY A 65 9.10 -4.43 -8.42
CA GLY A 65 9.36 -5.74 -7.81
C GLY A 65 10.10 -5.68 -6.47
N VAL A 66 10.31 -4.47 -5.91
CA VAL A 66 11.08 -4.27 -4.68
C VAL A 66 10.38 -4.89 -3.48
N ASN A 67 9.05 -4.74 -3.38
CA ASN A 67 8.29 -5.36 -2.30
C ASN A 67 8.35 -6.90 -2.36
N SER A 68 8.39 -7.48 -3.56
CA SER A 68 8.58 -8.92 -3.74
C SER A 68 9.99 -9.35 -3.35
N ALA A 69 11.00 -8.57 -3.74
CA ALA A 69 12.40 -8.80 -3.39
C ALA A 69 12.61 -8.76 -1.86
N ILE A 70 12.08 -7.74 -1.17
CA ILE A 70 12.11 -7.65 0.29
C ILE A 70 11.54 -8.92 0.91
N ALA A 71 10.32 -9.34 0.54
CA ALA A 71 9.69 -10.51 1.14
C ALA A 71 10.49 -11.80 0.88
N ARG A 72 10.92 -12.03 -0.37
CA ARG A 72 11.62 -13.26 -0.78
C ARG A 72 13.04 -13.36 -0.22
N PHE A 73 13.86 -12.32 -0.39
CA PHE A 73 15.26 -12.36 0.02
C PHE A 73 15.41 -12.29 1.53
N THR A 74 14.56 -11.54 2.24
CA THR A 74 14.55 -11.54 3.71
C THR A 74 14.25 -12.94 4.24
N ALA A 75 13.20 -13.60 3.74
CA ALA A 75 12.85 -14.95 4.18
C ALA A 75 13.97 -15.98 3.90
N GLY A 76 14.61 -15.89 2.73
CA GLY A 76 15.73 -16.76 2.35
C GLY A 76 16.98 -16.55 3.21
N LEU A 77 17.45 -15.32 3.34
CA LEU A 77 18.64 -14.96 4.13
C LEU A 77 18.45 -15.30 5.61
N ARG A 78 17.24 -15.13 6.13
CA ARG A 78 16.89 -15.53 7.50
C ARG A 78 16.96 -17.04 7.70
N ALA A 79 16.49 -17.83 6.74
CA ALA A 79 16.62 -19.29 6.79
C ALA A 79 18.09 -19.75 6.80
N GLU A 80 18.97 -18.96 6.17
CA GLU A 80 20.43 -19.14 6.17
C GLU A 80 21.13 -18.56 7.43
N LYS A 81 20.38 -17.98 8.38
CA LYS A 81 20.90 -17.28 9.58
C LYS A 81 21.76 -16.05 9.26
N ARG A 82 21.56 -15.43 8.09
CA ARG A 82 22.25 -14.22 7.62
C ARG A 82 21.42 -12.97 7.90
N GLU A 83 21.10 -12.76 9.17
CA GLU A 83 20.18 -11.69 9.62
C GLU A 83 20.67 -10.27 9.26
N GLY A 84 22.00 -10.05 9.26
CA GLY A 84 22.58 -8.76 8.86
C GLY A 84 22.26 -8.39 7.41
N GLU A 85 22.40 -9.35 6.50
CA GLU A 85 22.09 -9.14 5.08
C GLU A 85 20.57 -9.01 4.84
N ALA A 86 19.76 -9.74 5.61
CA ALA A 86 18.31 -9.57 5.57
C ALA A 86 17.90 -8.13 5.97
N TYR A 87 18.57 -7.56 6.99
CA TYR A 87 18.37 -6.17 7.39
C TYR A 87 18.80 -5.20 6.29
N GLU A 88 19.95 -5.42 5.65
CA GLU A 88 20.42 -4.58 4.54
C GLU A 88 19.46 -4.56 3.35
N ILE A 89 18.85 -5.71 3.01
CA ILE A 89 17.82 -5.79 1.98
C ILE A 89 16.59 -4.95 2.34
N ILE A 90 16.12 -5.04 3.59
CA ILE A 90 14.97 -4.25 4.05
C ILE A 90 15.28 -2.76 3.99
N VAL A 91 16.42 -2.32 4.52
CA VAL A 91 16.80 -0.91 4.55
C VAL A 91 16.95 -0.35 3.14
N SER A 92 17.62 -1.09 2.25
CA SER A 92 17.79 -0.69 0.85
C SER A 92 16.46 -0.61 0.12
N GLY A 93 15.58 -1.58 0.34
CA GLY A 93 14.22 -1.60 -0.24
C GLY A 93 13.35 -0.45 0.29
N MET A 94 13.38 -0.18 1.59
CA MET A 94 12.68 0.97 2.19
C MET A 94 13.19 2.31 1.65
N PHE A 95 14.52 2.45 1.49
CA PHE A 95 15.10 3.67 0.93
C PHE A 95 14.69 3.86 -0.54
N PHE A 96 14.69 2.78 -1.33
CA PHE A 96 14.20 2.83 -2.70
C PHE A 96 12.73 3.29 -2.75
N GLU A 97 11.86 2.68 -1.94
CA GLU A 97 10.44 2.99 -1.90
C GLU A 97 10.15 4.41 -1.37
N LEU A 98 10.97 4.89 -0.43
CA LEU A 98 10.95 6.28 0.00
C LEU A 98 11.29 7.21 -1.16
N ALA A 99 12.37 6.94 -1.88
CA ALA A 99 12.85 7.77 -2.97
C ALA A 99 11.85 7.80 -4.15
N THR A 100 11.36 6.63 -4.59
CA THR A 100 10.40 6.54 -5.70
C THR A 100 9.03 7.08 -5.30
N GLY A 101 8.54 6.75 -4.10
CA GLY A 101 7.28 7.26 -3.58
C GLY A 101 7.29 8.78 -3.43
N LEU A 102 8.38 9.37 -2.92
CA LEU A 102 8.54 10.81 -2.80
C LEU A 102 8.63 11.47 -4.18
N ALA A 103 9.46 10.94 -5.08
CA ALA A 103 9.61 11.47 -6.43
C ALA A 103 8.28 11.49 -7.19
N LEU A 104 7.53 10.38 -7.20
CA LEU A 104 6.23 10.28 -7.86
C LEU A 104 5.20 11.22 -7.22
N SER A 105 5.16 11.30 -5.89
CA SER A 105 4.27 12.23 -5.17
C SER A 105 4.53 13.69 -5.56
N LEU A 106 5.80 14.11 -5.61
CA LEU A 106 6.20 15.46 -6.01
C LEU A 106 5.91 15.76 -7.48
N ILE A 107 6.15 14.79 -8.37
CA ILE A 107 5.82 14.90 -9.80
C ILE A 107 4.32 15.12 -9.97
N LEU A 108 3.50 14.27 -9.35
CA LEU A 108 2.04 14.40 -9.41
C LEU A 108 1.55 15.71 -8.80
N MET A 109 2.12 16.14 -7.67
CA MET A 109 1.76 17.39 -7.01
C MET A 109 2.06 18.60 -7.92
N SER A 110 3.24 18.61 -8.54
CA SER A 110 3.67 19.68 -9.46
C SER A 110 2.87 19.70 -10.75
N LEU A 111 2.48 18.53 -11.26
CA LEU A 111 1.67 18.39 -12.47
C LEU A 111 0.15 18.42 -12.21
N SER A 112 -0.29 18.57 -10.96
CA SER A 112 -1.71 18.49 -10.59
C SER A 112 -2.61 19.43 -11.40
N GLY A 113 -2.17 20.68 -11.61
CA GLY A 113 -2.88 21.66 -12.42
C GLY A 113 -2.99 21.24 -13.88
N PHE A 114 -1.89 20.77 -14.47
CA PHE A 114 -1.87 20.28 -15.85
C PHE A 114 -2.77 19.05 -16.04
N ILE A 115 -2.72 18.10 -15.10
CA ILE A 115 -3.55 16.90 -15.13
C ILE A 115 -5.03 17.29 -15.01
N ALA A 116 -5.38 18.17 -14.07
CA ALA A 116 -6.74 18.64 -13.87
C ALA A 116 -7.31 19.35 -15.10
N SER A 117 -6.57 20.30 -15.69
CA SER A 117 -7.04 21.12 -16.79
C SER A 117 -7.05 20.39 -18.13
N THR A 118 -6.01 19.60 -18.41
CA THR A 118 -5.75 19.07 -19.75
C THR A 118 -6.25 17.64 -19.90
N VAL A 119 -6.04 16.79 -18.89
CA VAL A 119 -6.43 15.37 -18.95
C VAL A 119 -7.88 15.18 -18.53
N PHE A 120 -8.28 15.76 -17.40
CA PHE A 120 -9.64 15.60 -16.87
C PHE A 120 -10.62 16.69 -17.27
N GLN A 121 -10.15 17.79 -17.87
CA GLN A 121 -10.99 18.94 -18.27
C GLN A 121 -11.85 19.50 -17.11
N ARG A 122 -11.28 19.44 -15.88
CA ARG A 122 -11.90 19.83 -14.61
C ARG A 122 -10.86 20.55 -13.75
N PRO A 123 -10.58 21.85 -13.98
CA PRO A 123 -9.57 22.59 -13.23
C PRO A 123 -9.82 22.58 -11.71
N GLU A 124 -11.08 22.47 -11.28
CA GLU A 124 -11.46 22.43 -9.86
C GLU A 124 -10.86 21.24 -9.08
N VAL A 125 -10.46 20.15 -9.74
CA VAL A 125 -9.85 18.99 -9.05
C VAL A 125 -8.34 19.14 -8.81
N SER A 126 -7.70 20.20 -9.29
CA SER A 126 -6.24 20.37 -9.16
C SER A 126 -5.76 20.26 -7.72
N PHE A 127 -6.45 20.91 -6.78
CA PHE A 127 -6.08 20.85 -5.37
C PHE A 127 -6.28 19.43 -4.80
N LEU A 128 -7.38 18.76 -5.16
CA LEU A 128 -7.64 17.40 -4.72
C LEU A 128 -6.59 16.41 -5.24
N ILE A 129 -6.13 16.56 -6.49
CA ILE A 129 -5.04 15.75 -7.05
C ILE A 129 -3.73 15.98 -6.27
N ALA A 130 -3.40 17.24 -5.96
CA ALA A 130 -2.20 17.58 -5.20
C ALA A 130 -2.22 16.98 -3.79
N VAL A 131 -3.37 16.99 -3.11
CA VAL A 131 -3.52 16.34 -1.80
C VAL A 131 -3.44 14.82 -1.95
N ALA A 132 -4.14 14.26 -2.94
CA ALA A 132 -4.16 12.82 -3.19
C ALA A 132 -2.77 12.26 -3.55
N SER A 133 -1.87 13.03 -4.14
CA SER A 133 -0.53 12.54 -4.50
C SER A 133 0.30 12.13 -3.29
N THR A 134 0.07 12.76 -2.12
CA THR A 134 0.75 12.42 -0.87
C THR A 134 0.51 10.96 -0.44
N THR A 135 -0.63 10.39 -0.85
CA THR A 135 -0.96 8.98 -0.57
C THR A 135 -0.03 8.00 -1.27
N VAL A 136 0.62 8.41 -2.38
CA VAL A 136 1.60 7.57 -3.09
C VAL A 136 2.80 7.29 -2.21
N LEU A 137 3.32 8.31 -1.52
CA LEU A 137 4.44 8.17 -0.59
C LEU A 137 4.05 7.31 0.63
N ALA A 138 2.92 7.62 1.26
CA ALA A 138 2.45 6.86 2.42
C ALA A 138 2.19 5.39 2.07
N GLY A 139 1.59 5.14 0.90
CA GLY A 139 1.39 3.79 0.36
C GLY A 139 2.70 3.07 0.11
N ALA A 140 3.74 3.78 -0.35
CA ALA A 140 5.05 3.19 -0.62
C ALA A 140 5.71 2.58 0.63
N LEU A 141 5.77 3.39 1.68
CA LEU A 141 6.38 2.99 2.94
C LEU A 141 5.57 1.88 3.61
N LEU A 142 4.23 1.96 3.51
CA LEU A 142 3.36 0.93 4.07
C LEU A 142 3.55 -0.42 3.38
N THR A 143 3.59 -0.47 2.04
CA THR A 143 3.80 -1.74 1.33
C THR A 143 5.19 -2.33 1.59
N ALA A 144 6.23 -1.49 1.70
CA ALA A 144 7.57 -1.93 2.04
C ALA A 144 7.64 -2.54 3.45
N ALA A 145 6.99 -1.90 4.43
CA ALA A 145 6.88 -2.43 5.79
C ALA A 145 6.10 -3.76 5.81
N GLN A 146 4.99 -3.83 5.08
CA GLN A 146 4.17 -5.03 4.94
C GLN A 146 4.94 -6.20 4.30
N SER A 147 5.74 -5.95 3.28
CA SER A 147 6.63 -6.94 2.67
C SER A 147 7.74 -7.40 3.62
N SER A 148 8.24 -6.50 4.45
CA SER A 148 9.20 -6.84 5.51
C SER A 148 8.56 -7.79 6.52
N PHE A 149 7.33 -7.54 6.96
CA PHE A 149 6.59 -8.45 7.84
C PHE A 149 6.37 -9.83 7.22
N ILE A 150 6.03 -9.88 5.93
CA ILE A 150 5.91 -11.15 5.18
C ILE A 150 7.26 -11.89 5.18
N GLY A 151 8.36 -11.19 4.91
CA GLY A 151 9.71 -11.77 4.94
C GLY A 151 10.12 -12.34 6.30
N PHE A 152 9.58 -11.79 7.40
CA PHE A 152 9.77 -12.31 8.76
C PHE A 152 8.76 -13.39 9.18
N GLU A 153 7.91 -13.88 8.28
CA GLU A 153 6.79 -14.77 8.58
C GLU A 153 5.78 -14.19 9.60
N ARG A 154 5.73 -12.85 9.75
CA ARG A 154 4.83 -12.15 10.69
C ARG A 154 3.57 -11.65 9.99
N MET A 155 2.78 -12.58 9.47
CA MET A 155 1.57 -12.24 8.70
C MET A 155 0.52 -11.53 9.55
N GLU A 156 0.52 -11.74 10.87
CA GLU A 156 -0.34 -11.02 11.82
C GLU A 156 -0.11 -9.50 11.79
N LEU A 157 1.15 -9.05 11.67
CA LEU A 157 1.48 -7.63 11.61
C LEU A 157 1.05 -7.02 10.27
N ASN A 158 1.22 -7.77 9.17
CA ASN A 158 0.71 -7.37 7.86
C ASN A 158 -0.82 -7.16 7.92
N SER A 159 -1.55 -8.14 8.43
CA SER A 159 -3.00 -8.07 8.58
C SER A 159 -3.45 -6.93 9.51
N LEU A 160 -2.76 -6.72 10.63
CA LEU A 160 -3.04 -5.60 11.52
C LEU A 160 -2.89 -4.26 10.80
N THR A 161 -1.80 -4.06 10.05
CA THR A 161 -1.61 -2.81 9.29
C THR A 161 -2.66 -2.60 8.21
N ASN A 162 -3.14 -3.65 7.53
CA ASN A 162 -4.25 -3.55 6.58
C ASN A 162 -5.54 -3.07 7.25
N ILE A 163 -5.85 -3.61 8.43
CA ILE A 163 -7.03 -3.21 9.21
C ILE A 163 -6.89 -1.76 9.67
N CYS A 164 -5.73 -1.38 10.24
CA CYS A 164 -5.46 -0.01 10.66
C CYS A 164 -5.58 0.97 9.49
N GLN A 165 -5.01 0.64 8.32
CA GLN A 165 -5.12 1.46 7.13
C GLN A 165 -6.57 1.63 6.69
N ALA A 166 -7.36 0.55 6.69
CA ALA A 166 -8.78 0.61 6.33
C ALA A 166 -9.57 1.49 7.29
N ILE A 167 -9.32 1.39 8.60
CA ILE A 167 -9.96 2.27 9.60
C ILE A 167 -9.60 3.73 9.34
N VAL A 168 -8.31 4.03 9.15
CA VAL A 168 -7.86 5.40 8.86
C VAL A 168 -8.53 5.95 7.61
N LYS A 169 -8.57 5.18 6.51
CA LYS A 169 -9.23 5.59 5.25
C LYS A 169 -10.75 5.75 5.35
N THR A 170 -11.39 5.09 6.31
CA THR A 170 -12.84 5.18 6.52
C THR A 170 -13.22 6.36 7.41
N VAL A 171 -12.33 6.77 8.33
CA VAL A 171 -12.61 7.83 9.32
C VAL A 171 -12.07 9.20 8.90
N ALA A 172 -10.95 9.25 8.18
CA ALA A 172 -10.31 10.47 7.70
C ALA A 172 -10.72 10.79 6.25
#